data_AF-A0A7X7DZQ0-F1
#
_entry.id   AF-A0A7X7DZQ0-F1
#
_cell.length_a   1.000
_cell.length_b   1.000
_cell.length_c   1.000
_cell.angle_alpha   90.00
_cell.angle_beta   90.00
_cell.angle_gamma   90.00
#
_symmetry.space_group_name_H-M   'P 1'
#
loop_
_entity.id
_entity.type
_entity.pdbx_description
1 polymer ?
#
loop_
_entity_poly.entity_id
_entity_poly.type
_entity_poly.pdbx_seq_one_letter_code
_entity_poly.pdbx_strand_id
1 'polypeptide(L)'
;SAWKHTWKIFKKEQADSVKWIFSPGVVWGDKTFKDDILPYYPGDEFVDIVALDGYNFGDNHDQFHQWESFFDVYSGSIIGLMNFNKPMWIAEIGCPSDSRRHEWLKDFLSFFDSNSCFEVFFWFNDNKVDEPNFRIDADYASLAIFREWAQRVNRKIKPTDDIAQKKYIDTNSSN
;
A
#
# COMPACT_ATOMS: atom_id res chain seq x y z
N SER A 1 7.01 -5.75 24.86
CA SER A 1 6.09 -6.18 23.80
C SER A 1 6.69 -7.33 23.02
N ALA A 2 5.86 -8.14 22.36
CA ALA A 2 6.31 -9.23 21.48
C ALA A 2 7.27 -8.73 20.39
N TRP A 3 6.94 -7.59 19.75
CA TRP A 3 7.78 -6.95 18.73
C TRP A 3 9.23 -6.74 19.17
N LYS A 4 9.44 -6.05 20.30
CA LYS A 4 10.80 -5.76 20.81
C LYS A 4 11.57 -7.03 21.16
N HIS A 5 10.87 -8.07 21.60
CA HIS A 5 11.50 -9.36 21.88
C HIS A 5 12.00 -10.03 20.59
N THR A 6 11.17 -10.10 19.56
CA THR A 6 11.56 -10.66 18.25
C THR A 6 12.70 -9.85 17.62
N TRP A 7 12.62 -8.51 17.65
CA TRP A 7 13.69 -7.63 17.17
C TRP A 7 15.04 -7.93 17.84
N LYS A 8 15.05 -8.10 19.17
CA LYS A 8 16.26 -8.44 19.93
C LYS A 8 16.85 -9.79 19.55
N ILE A 9 16.01 -10.77 19.23
CA ILE A 9 16.49 -12.09 18.75
C ILE A 9 17.21 -11.91 17.43
N PHE A 10 16.60 -11.25 16.44
CA PHE A 10 17.23 -11.03 15.13
C PHE A 10 18.52 -10.24 15.27
N LYS A 11 18.55 -9.23 16.16
CA LYS A 11 19.78 -8.48 16.42
C LYS A 11 20.87 -9.33 17.05
N LYS A 12 20.53 -10.22 18.00
CA LYS A 12 21.46 -11.16 18.62
C LYS A 12 22.04 -12.15 17.61
N GLU A 13 21.20 -12.65 16.70
CA GLU A 13 21.60 -13.58 15.64
C GLU A 13 22.25 -12.87 14.43
N GLN A 14 22.50 -11.56 14.50
CA GLN A 14 23.14 -10.76 13.45
C GLN A 14 22.41 -10.83 12.10
N ALA A 15 21.08 -10.93 12.12
CA ALA A 15 20.23 -10.92 10.94
C ALA A 15 20.04 -9.49 10.38
N ASP A 16 21.14 -8.80 10.07
CA ASP A 16 21.14 -7.37 9.72
C ASP A 16 20.54 -7.06 8.33
N SER A 17 20.23 -8.07 7.52
CA SER A 17 19.55 -7.90 6.22
C SER A 17 18.03 -7.75 6.35
N VAL A 18 17.47 -7.91 7.56
CA VAL A 18 16.02 -7.86 7.80
C VAL A 18 15.59 -6.42 8.07
N LYS A 19 14.48 -6.01 7.46
CA LYS A 19 13.81 -4.73 7.70
C LYS A 19 12.53 -4.94 8.51
N TRP A 20 12.29 -4.03 9.46
CA TRP A 20 11.17 -4.06 10.38
C TRP A 20 10.10 -3.07 9.94
N ILE A 21 8.98 -3.59 9.44
CA ILE A 21 7.88 -2.79 8.87
C ILE A 21 6.70 -2.78 9.85
N PHE A 22 6.42 -1.64 10.49
CA PHE A 22 5.24 -1.49 11.32
C PHE A 22 4.02 -1.20 10.43
N SER A 23 3.19 -2.22 10.17
CA SER A 23 1.96 -2.12 9.35
C SER A 23 0.70 -2.39 10.18
N PRO A 24 0.13 -1.39 10.85
CA PRO A 24 -1.23 -1.48 11.38
C PRO A 24 -2.27 -1.38 10.26
N GLY A 25 -3.50 -1.80 10.56
CA GLY A 25 -4.65 -1.38 9.78
C GLY A 25 -4.86 0.13 9.83
N VAL A 26 -5.58 0.68 8.85
CA VAL A 26 -6.08 2.06 8.91
C VAL A 26 -6.99 2.25 10.14
N VAL A 27 -7.05 3.48 10.65
CA VAL A 27 -7.96 3.89 11.73
C VAL A 27 -9.38 3.54 11.35
N TRP A 28 -10.08 2.83 12.24
CA TRP A 28 -11.44 2.34 11.99
C TRP A 28 -12.49 3.16 12.74
N GLY A 29 -13.53 3.60 12.03
CA GLY A 29 -14.65 4.35 12.61
C GLY A 29 -14.24 5.70 13.20
N ASP A 30 -14.87 6.09 14.31
CA ASP A 30 -14.66 7.41 14.93
C ASP A 30 -13.39 7.52 15.79
N LYS A 31 -12.48 6.54 15.69
CA LYS A 31 -11.24 6.54 16.46
C LYS A 31 -10.24 7.54 15.91
N THR A 32 -9.21 7.81 16.71
CA THR A 32 -8.05 8.60 16.27
C THR A 32 -6.83 7.71 16.12
N PHE A 33 -5.87 8.14 15.29
CA PHE A 33 -4.55 7.49 15.20
C PHE A 33 -3.89 7.30 16.58
N LYS A 34 -4.05 8.28 17.48
CA LYS A 34 -3.48 8.26 18.83
C LYS A 34 -4.05 7.14 19.68
N ASP A 35 -5.33 6.82 19.51
CA ASP A 35 -6.03 5.85 20.35
C ASP A 35 -6.02 4.44 19.72
N ASP A 36 -5.97 4.35 18.39
CA ASP A 36 -6.09 3.08 17.65
C ASP A 36 -4.76 2.49 17.19
N ILE A 37 -3.77 3.33 16.82
CA ILE A 37 -2.52 2.87 16.20
C ILE A 37 -1.30 3.12 17.09
N LEU A 38 -1.15 4.36 17.56
CA LEU A 38 0.03 4.78 18.33
C LEU A 38 0.35 3.90 19.56
N PRO A 39 -0.63 3.34 20.31
CA PRO A 39 -0.33 2.50 21.47
C PRO A 39 0.46 1.22 21.14
N TYR A 40 0.41 0.77 19.88
CA TYR A 40 1.11 -0.43 19.41
C TYR A 40 2.49 -0.14 18.83
N TYR A 41 2.82 1.14 18.58
CA TYR A 41 4.11 1.51 18.00
C TYR A 41 5.26 1.17 18.96
N PRO A 42 6.23 0.34 18.54
CA PRO A 42 7.29 -0.12 19.43
C PRO A 42 8.36 0.96 19.69
N GLY A 43 8.37 2.06 18.93
CA GLY A 43 9.36 3.13 19.00
C GLY A 43 10.37 3.07 17.85
N ASP A 44 10.97 4.22 17.55
CA ASP A 44 11.70 4.46 16.30
C ASP A 44 12.92 3.55 16.08
N GLU A 45 13.56 3.09 17.15
CA GLU A 45 14.70 2.15 17.09
C GLU A 45 14.31 0.78 16.52
N PHE A 46 13.04 0.39 16.67
CA PHE A 46 12.57 -0.96 16.35
C PHE A 46 11.84 -1.04 15.01
N VAL A 47 11.83 0.04 14.23
CA VAL A 47 11.05 0.17 12.99
C VAL A 47 11.89 0.85 11.93
N ASP A 48 12.06 0.20 10.78
CA ASP A 48 12.71 0.78 9.61
C ASP A 48 11.70 1.58 8.75
N ILE A 49 10.51 1.01 8.55
CA ILE A 49 9.48 1.51 7.63
C ILE A 49 8.14 1.50 8.37
N VAL A 50 7.32 2.51 8.14
CA VAL A 50 5.92 2.51 8.61
C VAL A 50 5.00 2.23 7.43
N ALA A 51 3.92 1.51 7.65
CA ALA A 51 3.02 1.12 6.58
C ALA A 51 1.56 1.10 7.04
N LEU A 52 0.64 0.91 6.10
CA LEU A 52 -0.78 0.74 6.38
C LEU A 52 -1.37 -0.40 5.57
N ASP A 53 -2.30 -1.11 6.20
CA ASP A 53 -3.21 -2.04 5.55
C ASP A 53 -4.60 -1.38 5.53
N GLY A 54 -5.22 -1.26 4.36
CA GLY A 54 -6.49 -0.55 4.24
C GLY A 54 -7.31 -1.00 3.04
N TYR A 55 -8.62 -0.97 3.18
CA TYR A 55 -9.54 -1.48 2.17
C TYR A 55 -10.79 -0.63 2.15
N ASN A 56 -11.29 -0.33 0.96
CA ASN A 56 -12.71 -0.03 0.80
C ASN A 56 -13.41 -1.38 0.65
N PHE A 57 -14.39 -1.71 1.49
CA PHE A 57 -15.14 -2.96 1.39
C PHE A 57 -16.44 -2.84 0.57
N GLY A 58 -16.86 -1.60 0.26
CA GLY A 58 -18.07 -1.30 -0.51
C GLY A 58 -19.36 -1.51 0.26
N ASP A 59 -20.48 -1.19 -0.39
CA ASP A 59 -21.82 -1.18 0.25
C ASP A 59 -22.43 -2.58 0.47
N ASN A 60 -21.85 -3.62 -0.12
CA ASN A 60 -22.47 -4.95 -0.19
C ASN A 60 -21.70 -6.04 0.57
N HIS A 61 -20.72 -5.67 1.40
CA HIS A 61 -19.94 -6.64 2.16
C HIS A 61 -20.68 -7.12 3.42
N ASP A 62 -21.03 -6.20 4.32
CA ASP A 62 -21.78 -6.46 5.56
C ASP A 62 -22.46 -5.17 6.07
N GLN A 63 -23.03 -5.21 7.28
CA GLN A 63 -23.73 -4.07 7.90
C GLN A 63 -22.82 -2.99 8.51
N PHE A 64 -21.52 -3.25 8.62
CA PHE A 64 -20.52 -2.36 9.22
C PHE A 64 -19.70 -1.62 8.18
N HIS A 65 -19.70 -2.09 6.94
CA HIS A 65 -18.99 -1.50 5.83
C HIS A 65 -19.93 -0.74 4.90
N GLN A 66 -19.40 0.34 4.35
CA GLN A 66 -20.03 1.10 3.27
C GLN A 66 -18.93 1.51 2.30
N TRP A 67 -19.33 2.01 1.13
CA TRP A 67 -18.39 2.60 0.21
C TRP A 67 -17.71 3.82 0.82
N GLU A 68 -16.38 3.83 0.79
CA GLU A 68 -15.55 4.94 1.25
C GLU A 68 -14.59 5.38 0.13
N SER A 69 -14.37 6.70 0.00
CA SER A 69 -13.34 7.19 -0.92
C SER A 69 -11.95 6.78 -0.44
N PHE A 70 -10.94 6.85 -1.32
CA PHE A 70 -9.56 6.56 -0.90
C PHE A 70 -9.13 7.46 0.27
N PHE A 71 -9.53 8.74 0.24
CA PHE A 71 -9.18 9.69 1.27
C PHE A 71 -9.90 9.42 2.60
N ASP A 72 -11.15 8.95 2.57
CA ASP A 72 -11.88 8.58 3.78
C ASP A 72 -11.19 7.41 4.49
N VAL A 73 -10.82 6.36 3.73
CA VAL A 73 -10.14 5.17 4.28
C VAL A 73 -8.76 5.51 4.87
N TYR A 74 -7.96 6.33 4.20
CA TYR A 74 -6.52 6.44 4.51
C TYR A 74 -6.10 7.73 5.23
N SER A 75 -6.79 8.86 5.06
CA SER A 75 -6.25 10.18 5.44
C SER A 75 -5.89 10.29 6.93
N GLY A 76 -6.78 9.86 7.84
CA GLY A 76 -6.55 9.91 9.28
C GLY A 76 -5.31 9.12 9.72
N SER A 77 -5.08 7.97 9.09
CA SER A 77 -3.95 7.09 9.35
C SER A 77 -2.64 7.67 8.81
N ILE A 78 -2.67 8.18 7.57
CA ILE A 78 -1.51 8.76 6.90
C ILE A 78 -1.00 9.99 7.67
N ILE A 79 -1.90 10.89 8.08
CA ILE A 79 -1.53 12.08 8.86
C ILE A 79 -0.82 11.67 10.16
N GLY A 80 -1.28 10.60 10.81
CA GLY A 80 -0.65 10.06 12.00
C GLY A 80 0.76 9.52 11.74
N LEU A 81 0.92 8.66 10.73
CA LEU A 81 2.21 8.05 10.38
C LEU A 81 3.26 9.07 9.91
N MET A 82 2.85 10.16 9.25
CA MET A 82 3.77 11.23 8.83
C MET A 82 4.58 11.83 10.00
N ASN A 83 4.09 11.71 11.25
CA ASN A 83 4.82 12.17 12.43
C ASN A 83 6.05 11.33 12.79
N PHE A 84 6.18 10.12 12.23
CA PHE A 84 7.31 9.23 12.51
C PHE A 84 8.55 9.54 11.66
N ASN A 85 8.43 10.36 10.60
CA ASN A 85 9.53 10.74 9.71
C ASN A 85 10.34 9.54 9.20
N LYS A 86 9.63 8.49 8.77
CA LYS A 86 10.17 7.25 8.20
C LYS A 86 9.62 7.04 6.79
N PRO A 87 10.29 6.26 5.91
CA PRO A 87 9.69 5.79 4.67
C PRO A 87 8.32 5.17 4.92
N MET A 88 7.35 5.46 4.05
CA MET A 88 5.97 4.98 4.18
C MET A 88 5.60 4.03 3.06
N TRP A 89 5.01 2.89 3.40
CA TRP A 89 4.43 1.96 2.42
C TRP A 89 2.91 1.87 2.61
N ILE A 90 2.21 1.39 1.60
CA ILE A 90 0.86 0.84 1.74
C ILE A 90 1.00 -0.67 1.62
N ALA A 91 1.10 -1.37 2.75
CA ALA A 91 1.43 -2.80 2.75
C ALA A 91 0.29 -3.65 2.20
N GLU A 92 -0.96 -3.20 2.36
CA GLU A 92 -2.12 -3.77 1.69
C GLU A 92 -3.11 -2.67 1.27
N ILE A 93 -3.59 -2.76 0.02
CA ILE A 93 -4.66 -1.91 -0.52
C ILE A 93 -5.62 -2.71 -1.41
N GLY A 94 -6.92 -2.48 -1.24
CA GLY A 94 -7.95 -3.08 -2.08
C GLY A 94 -9.24 -2.28 -2.13
N CYS A 95 -9.94 -2.39 -3.26
CA CYS A 95 -11.26 -1.82 -3.46
C CYS A 95 -12.08 -2.76 -4.37
N PRO A 96 -13.33 -3.12 -4.00
CA PRO A 96 -14.12 -4.09 -4.73
C PRO A 96 -14.49 -3.60 -6.11
N SER A 97 -14.69 -4.53 -7.04
CA SER A 97 -15.31 -4.20 -8.32
C SER A 97 -16.67 -3.52 -8.10
N ASP A 98 -16.74 -2.25 -8.50
CA ASP A 98 -17.87 -1.36 -8.33
C ASP A 98 -17.79 -0.30 -9.44
N SER A 99 -18.92 0.27 -9.84
CA SER A 99 -18.95 1.33 -10.85
C SER A 99 -18.11 2.55 -10.45
N ARG A 100 -17.82 2.77 -9.16
CA ARG A 100 -17.01 3.87 -8.62
C ARG A 100 -15.52 3.54 -8.47
N ARG A 101 -15.11 2.26 -8.60
CA ARG A 101 -13.71 1.82 -8.35
C ARG A 101 -12.69 2.53 -9.23
N HIS A 102 -13.05 2.85 -10.47
CA HIS A 102 -12.14 3.49 -11.41
C HIS A 102 -11.71 4.90 -10.93
N GLU A 103 -12.62 5.70 -10.37
CA GLU A 103 -12.26 6.99 -9.77
C GLU A 103 -11.48 6.81 -8.46
N TRP A 104 -11.90 5.87 -7.61
CA TRP A 104 -11.17 5.53 -6.38
C TRP A 104 -9.69 5.19 -6.65
N LEU A 105 -9.44 4.39 -7.71
CA LEU A 105 -8.10 4.01 -8.12
C LEU A 105 -7.30 5.21 -8.70
N LYS A 106 -7.94 6.11 -9.45
CA LYS A 106 -7.29 7.34 -9.94
C LYS A 106 -6.85 8.24 -8.79
N ASP A 107 -7.72 8.42 -7.79
CA ASP A 107 -7.44 9.24 -6.61
C ASP A 107 -6.24 8.67 -5.84
N PHE A 108 -6.27 7.37 -5.57
CA PHE A 108 -5.15 6.67 -4.93
C PHE A 108 -3.84 6.85 -5.72
N LEU A 109 -3.81 6.52 -7.00
CA LEU A 109 -2.59 6.56 -7.81
C LEU A 109 -2.06 7.99 -7.99
N SER A 110 -2.95 8.97 -8.08
CA SER A 110 -2.56 10.39 -8.14
C SER A 110 -1.97 10.86 -6.81
N PHE A 111 -2.57 10.46 -5.68
CA PHE A 111 -2.02 10.71 -4.36
C PHE A 111 -0.63 10.07 -4.20
N PHE A 112 -0.50 8.78 -4.54
CA PHE A 112 0.76 8.05 -4.47
C PHE A 112 1.88 8.72 -5.29
N ASP A 113 1.59 9.11 -6.54
CA ASP A 113 2.56 9.77 -7.42
C ASP A 113 2.97 11.19 -6.94
N SER A 114 2.10 11.88 -6.20
CA SER A 114 2.32 13.26 -5.75
C SER A 114 2.93 13.36 -4.36
N ASN A 115 2.98 12.26 -3.61
CA ASN A 115 3.40 12.24 -2.22
C ASN A 115 4.69 11.44 -2.05
N SER A 116 5.83 12.11 -2.02
CA SER A 116 7.16 11.47 -2.02
C SER A 116 7.49 10.68 -0.75
N CYS A 117 6.64 10.73 0.29
CA CYS A 117 6.80 9.89 1.47
C CYS A 117 6.44 8.42 1.19
N PHE A 118 5.65 8.15 0.14
CA PHE A 118 5.25 6.80 -0.24
C PHE A 118 6.18 6.21 -1.30
N GLU A 119 6.73 5.03 -1.01
CA GLU A 119 7.70 4.37 -1.89
C GLU A 119 7.13 3.13 -2.57
N VAL A 120 6.29 2.38 -1.85
CA VAL A 120 5.78 1.08 -2.28
C VAL A 120 4.31 0.94 -1.88
N PHE A 121 3.52 0.31 -2.74
CA PHE A 121 2.23 -0.24 -2.35
C PHE A 121 2.09 -1.68 -2.84
N PHE A 122 1.27 -2.47 -2.15
CA PHE A 122 0.90 -3.81 -2.59
C PHE A 122 -0.61 -3.92 -2.74
N TRP A 123 -1.06 -4.13 -3.98
CA TRP A 123 -2.47 -4.39 -4.25
C TRP A 123 -2.84 -5.81 -3.80
N PHE A 124 -3.85 -5.93 -2.96
CA PHE A 124 -4.38 -7.21 -2.54
C PHE A 124 -5.23 -7.83 -3.66
N ASN A 125 -4.61 -8.71 -4.45
CA ASN A 125 -5.19 -9.24 -5.68
C ASN A 125 -5.83 -10.61 -5.49
N ASP A 126 -6.92 -10.70 -4.75
CA ASP A 126 -7.63 -11.96 -4.49
C ASP A 126 -9.15 -11.83 -4.61
N ASN A 127 -9.82 -12.96 -4.81
CA ASN A 127 -11.27 -13.11 -4.80
C ASN A 127 -11.63 -14.25 -3.84
N LYS A 128 -11.63 -13.92 -2.55
CA LYS A 128 -11.91 -14.87 -1.49
C LYS A 128 -13.41 -15.09 -1.32
N VAL A 129 -13.75 -16.26 -0.77
CA VAL A 129 -15.11 -16.55 -0.32
C VAL A 129 -15.42 -15.63 0.86
N ASP A 130 -16.65 -15.09 0.89
CA ASP A 130 -17.16 -14.17 1.92
C ASP A 130 -16.48 -12.80 2.03
N GLU A 131 -15.55 -12.47 1.13
CA GLU A 131 -14.96 -11.13 1.01
C GLU A 131 -15.30 -10.51 -0.36
N PRO A 132 -15.20 -9.18 -0.50
CA PRO A 132 -15.36 -8.55 -1.80
C PRO A 132 -14.27 -8.99 -2.80
N ASN A 133 -14.60 -9.01 -4.09
CA ASN A 133 -13.63 -9.32 -5.13
C ASN A 133 -12.67 -8.14 -5.33
N PHE A 134 -11.46 -8.24 -4.78
CA PHE A 134 -10.42 -7.22 -4.85
C PHE A 134 -9.51 -7.34 -6.06
N ARG A 135 -9.67 -8.35 -6.92
CA ARG A 135 -8.80 -8.51 -8.09
C ARG A 135 -8.78 -7.25 -8.96
N ILE A 136 -7.59 -6.79 -9.32
CA ILE A 136 -7.42 -5.57 -10.14
C ILE A 136 -8.10 -5.71 -11.52
N ASP A 137 -8.16 -6.93 -12.03
CA ASP A 137 -8.76 -7.28 -13.32
C ASP A 137 -10.25 -7.66 -13.24
N ALA A 138 -10.91 -7.45 -12.09
CA ALA A 138 -12.34 -7.72 -11.92
C ALA A 138 -13.25 -6.79 -12.75
N ASP A 139 -12.76 -5.60 -13.14
CA ASP A 139 -13.43 -4.75 -14.15
C ASP A 139 -12.41 -4.09 -15.10
N TYR A 140 -12.88 -3.83 -16.32
CA TYR A 140 -12.06 -3.29 -17.40
C TYR A 140 -11.60 -1.84 -17.17
N ALA A 141 -12.42 -1.01 -16.52
CA ALA A 141 -12.13 0.42 -16.38
C ALA A 141 -10.95 0.64 -15.43
N SER A 142 -10.98 0.01 -14.26
CA SER A 142 -9.87 0.04 -13.29
C SER A 142 -8.62 -0.65 -13.83
N LEU A 143 -8.75 -1.79 -14.54
CA LEU A 143 -7.61 -2.46 -15.15
C LEU A 143 -6.90 -1.59 -16.19
N ALA A 144 -7.66 -0.85 -17.00
CA ALA A 144 -7.10 0.07 -17.99
C ALA A 144 -6.29 1.19 -17.32
N ILE A 145 -6.84 1.80 -16.27
CA ILE A 145 -6.16 2.85 -15.48
C ILE A 145 -4.87 2.33 -14.85
N PHE A 146 -4.92 1.16 -14.22
CA PHE A 146 -3.73 0.56 -13.60
C PHE A 146 -2.63 0.28 -14.63
N ARG A 147 -2.99 -0.27 -15.79
CA ARG A 147 -2.05 -0.55 -16.88
C ARG A 147 -1.42 0.73 -17.43
N GLU A 148 -2.21 1.78 -17.62
CA GLU A 148 -1.71 3.07 -18.08
C GLU A 148 -0.72 3.67 -17.07
N TRP A 149 -1.09 3.67 -15.77
CA TRP A 149 -0.22 4.13 -14.69
C TRP A 149 1.10 3.33 -14.66
N ALA A 150 1.03 2.00 -14.67
CA ALA A 150 2.21 1.13 -14.61
C ALA A 150 3.13 1.34 -15.82
N GLN A 151 2.59 1.49 -17.02
CA GLN A 151 3.37 1.81 -18.21
C GLN A 151 4.05 3.18 -18.10
N ARG A 152 3.35 4.19 -17.57
CA ARG A 152 3.91 5.53 -17.36
C ARG A 152 5.07 5.52 -16.35
N VAL A 153 4.93 4.80 -15.24
CA VAL A 153 5.99 4.65 -14.24
C VAL A 153 7.18 3.88 -14.82
N ASN A 154 6.94 2.74 -15.49
CA ASN A 154 7.99 1.94 -16.12
C ASN A 154 8.75 2.69 -17.21
N ARG A 155 8.13 3.63 -17.93
CA ARG A 155 8.82 4.48 -18.92
C ARG A 155 9.71 5.55 -18.28
N LYS A 156 9.35 6.04 -17.08
CA LYS A 156 10.17 7.01 -16.34
C LYS A 156 11.39 6.37 -15.70
N ILE A 157 11.29 5.09 -15.32
CA ILE A 157 12.38 4.33 -14.71
C ILE A 157 13.12 3.58 -15.84
N LYS A 158 14.24 4.12 -16.33
CA LYS A 158 15.15 3.31 -17.16
C LYS A 158 15.67 2.15 -16.29
N PRO A 159 15.80 0.93 -16.83
CA PRO A 159 16.45 -0.13 -16.08
C PRO A 159 17.86 0.31 -15.70
N THR A 160 18.16 0.28 -14.41
CA THR A 160 19.45 0.71 -13.86
C THR A 160 20.44 -0.44 -13.73
N ASP A 161 19.99 -1.69 -13.86
CA ASP A 161 20.87 -2.85 -13.94
C ASP A 161 21.16 -3.26 -15.40
N ASP A 162 22.38 -3.73 -15.61
CA ASP A 162 22.93 -4.06 -16.93
C ASP A 162 22.10 -5.13 -17.67
N ILE A 163 21.41 -6.03 -16.95
CA ILE A 163 20.65 -7.14 -17.54
C ILE A 163 19.34 -6.63 -18.14
N ALA A 164 18.62 -5.81 -17.38
CA ALA A 164 17.37 -5.22 -17.82
C ALA A 164 17.61 -4.14 -18.89
N GLN A 165 18.73 -3.41 -18.84
CA GLN A 165 19.10 -2.45 -19.87
C GLN A 165 19.39 -3.12 -21.22
N LYS A 166 20.07 -4.27 -21.21
CA LYS A 166 20.37 -5.05 -22.43
C LYS A 166 19.09 -5.54 -23.12
N LYS A 167 18.14 -6.08 -22.36
CA LYS A 167 16.82 -6.48 -22.90
C LYS A 167 15.99 -5.30 -23.39
N TYR A 168 16.04 -4.15 -22.71
CA TYR A 168 15.31 -2.94 -23.14
C TYR A 168 15.79 -2.43 -24.50
N ILE A 169 17.11 -2.49 -24.76
CA ILE A 169 17.70 -2.14 -26.06
C ILE A 169 17.20 -3.12 -27.14
N ASP A 170 17.30 -4.42 -26.90
CA ASP A 170 16.90 -5.45 -27.88
C ASP A 170 15.42 -5.33 -28.31
N THR A 171 14.52 -4.97 -27.39
CA THR A 171 13.10 -4.77 -27.70
C THR A 171 12.78 -3.47 -28.45
N ASN A 172 13.64 -2.45 -28.38
CA ASN A 172 13.39 -1.14 -29.01
C ASN A 172 14.25 -0.86 -30.25
N SER A 173 15.27 -1.69 -30.52
CA SER A 173 16.04 -1.65 -31.78
C SER A 173 15.40 -2.42 -32.94
N SER A 174 14.22 -3.03 -32.70
CA SER A 174 13.49 -3.83 -33.69
C SER A 174 12.22 -3.14 -34.22
N ASN A 175 12.07 -1.83 -33.99
CA ASN A 175 11.01 -0.98 -34.56
C ASN A 175 11.58 0.06 -35.52
#